data_AF-A0A2R6Q7T3-F1
#
_entry.id   AF-A0A2R6Q7T3-F1
#
_cell.length_a   1.000
_cell.length_b   1.000
_cell.length_c   1.000
_cell.angle_alpha   90.00
_cell.angle_beta   90.00
_cell.angle_gamma   90.00
#
_symmetry.space_group_name_H-M   'P 1'
#
loop_
_entity.id
_entity.type
_entity.pdbx_description
1 polymer ?
#
loop_
_entity_poly.entity_id
_entity_poly.type
_entity_poly.pdbx_seq_one_letter_code
_entity_poly.pdbx_strand_id
1 'polypeptide(L)' 'MAAFRILIRAFVFAIVLGVVSSSVRAQSMAPAPAPVPVSDGTSIDQGIAYVLMFVALLLTYLIHPLDASSYNFF' A
#
# COMPACT_ATOMS: atom_id res chain seq x y z
N MET A 1 -15.98 -10.51 13.28
CA MET A 1 -14.82 -10.26 14.16
C MET A 1 -13.55 -10.99 13.74
N ALA A 2 -13.57 -12.30 13.45
CA ALA A 2 -12.37 -13.05 13.01
C ALA A 2 -11.80 -12.57 11.67
N ALA A 3 -12.65 -12.33 10.67
CA ALA A 3 -12.25 -11.84 9.35
C ALA A 3 -11.51 -10.48 9.42
N PHE A 4 -12.03 -9.56 10.24
CA PHE A 4 -11.40 -8.24 10.46
C PHE A 4 -9.98 -8.37 11.05
N ARG A 5 -9.78 -9.29 11.99
CA ARG A 5 -8.46 -9.57 12.58
C ARG A 5 -7.49 -10.18 11.56
N ILE A 6 -7.99 -10.98 10.62
CA ILE A 6 -7.19 -11.57 9.54
C ILE A 6 -6.78 -10.50 8.52
N LEU A 7 -7.70 -9.60 8.15
CA LEU A 7 -7.42 -8.51 7.21
C LEU A 7 -6.36 -7.54 7.74
N ILE A 8 -6.41 -7.19 9.02
CA ILE A 8 -5.39 -6.34 9.66
C ILE A 8 -4.00 -7.01 9.59
N ARG A 9 -3.92 -8.31 9.88
CA ARG A 9 -2.65 -9.05 9.84
C ARG A 9 -2.07 -9.13 8.43
N ALA A 10 -2.92 -9.38 7.43
CA ALA A 10 -2.52 -9.43 6.03
C ALA A 10 -2.02 -8.06 5.53
N PHE A 11 -2.69 -6.98 5.93
CA PHE A 11 -2.30 -5.62 5.58
C PHE A 11 -0.93 -5.22 6.17
N VAL A 12 -0.71 -5.51 7.46
CA VAL A 12 0.58 -5.28 8.12
C VAL A 12 1.70 -6.10 7.45
N PHE A 13 1.42 -7.36 7.11
CA PHE A 13 2.39 -8.22 6.42
C PHE A 13 2.77 -7.68 5.03
N ALA A 14 1.80 -7.18 4.26
CA ALA A 14 2.04 -6.60 2.95
C ALA A 14 2.91 -5.33 3.01
N ILE A 15 2.70 -4.47 4.02
CA ILE A 15 3.54 -3.28 4.24
C ILE A 15 4.97 -3.69 4.57
N VAL A 16 5.16 -4.65 5.48
CA VAL A 16 6.51 -5.13 5.86
C VAL A 16 7.23 -5.71 4.64
N LEU A 17 6.55 -6.52 3.83
CA LEU A 17 7.15 -7.11 2.63
C LEU A 17 7.53 -6.05 1.59
N GLY A 18 6.69 -5.02 1.40
CA GLY A 18 6.99 -3.91 0.49
C GLY A 18 8.21 -3.09 0.91
N VAL A 19 8.35 -2.81 2.21
CA VAL A 19 9.51 -2.08 2.78
C VAL A 19 10.80 -2.89 2.67
N VAL A 20 10.74 -4.20 2.92
CA VAL A 20 11.91 -5.09 2.80
C VAL A 20 12.29 -5.31 1.34
N SER A 21 11.33 -5.43 0.43
CA SER A 21 11.57 -5.66 -1.00
C SER A 21 12.18 -4.44 -1.71
N SER A 22 11.85 -3.22 -1.31
CA SER A 22 12.46 -2.00 -1.89
C SER A 22 13.94 -1.84 -1.52
N SER A 23 14.40 -2.57 -0.50
CA SER A 23 15.79 -2.55 -0.02
C SER A 23 16.72 -3.44 -0.85
N VAL A 24 16.21 -4.23 -1.81
CA VAL A 24 17.02 -5.15 -2.63
C VAL A 24 17.39 -4.49 -3.96
N ARG A 25 18.44 -3.66 -3.94
CA ARG A 25 19.12 -3.18 -5.17
C ARG A 25 20.28 -4.13 -5.47
N ALA A 26 20.15 -4.97 -6.49
CA ALA A 26 21.25 -5.80 -6.98
C ALA A 26 22.31 -4.89 -7.65
N GLN A 27 23.42 -4.64 -6.95
CA GLN A 27 24.55 -3.92 -7.55
C GLN A 27 25.36 -4.87 -8.43
N SER A 28 25.28 -4.67 -9.75
CA SER A 28 26.09 -5.38 -10.74
C SER A 28 27.56 -4.94 -10.65
N MET A 29 28.47 -5.91 -10.64
CA MET A 29 29.91 -5.74 -10.46
C MET A 29 30.58 -5.43 -11.81
N ALA A 30 30.40 -4.20 -12.32
CA ALA A 30 31.19 -3.68 -13.44
C ALA A 30 31.34 -2.15 -13.32
N PRO A 31 32.56 -1.59 -13.23
CA PRO A 31 32.76 -0.15 -13.16
C PRO A 31 32.52 0.51 -14.54
N ALA A 32 31.33 1.07 -14.74
CA ALA A 32 31.09 2.13 -15.72
C ALA A 32 31.09 3.48 -14.98
N PRO A 33 31.38 4.63 -15.63
CA PRO A 33 31.23 5.94 -15.01
C PRO A 33 29.85 6.04 -14.35
N ALA A 34 29.83 6.17 -13.02
CA ALA A 34 28.59 6.10 -12.28
C ALA A 34 27.69 7.27 -12.70
N PRO A 35 26.48 7.01 -13.25
CA PRO A 35 25.47 8.05 -13.35
C PRO A 35 25.28 8.65 -11.95
N VAL A 36 25.09 9.97 -11.86
CA VAL A 36 24.78 10.63 -10.59
C VAL A 36 23.62 9.85 -9.94
N PRO A 37 23.74 9.41 -8.68
CA PRO A 37 22.65 8.69 -8.01
C PRO A 37 21.42 9.60 -7.92
N VAL A 38 20.49 9.44 -8.86
CA VAL A 38 19.16 10.04 -8.78
C VAL A 38 18.30 9.09 -7.95
N SER A 39 17.98 9.53 -6.73
CA SER A 39 16.97 8.91 -5.90
C SER A 39 15.61 9.37 -6.40
N ASP A 40 15.06 8.69 -7.41
CA ASP A 40 13.71 8.98 -7.92
C ASP A 40 12.69 8.53 -6.87
N GLY A 41 12.35 9.45 -5.94
CA GLY A 41 11.38 9.26 -4.86
C GLY A 41 9.98 8.81 -5.31
N THR A 42 9.74 8.82 -6.62
CA THR A 42 8.54 8.37 -7.30
C THR A 42 8.07 6.97 -6.88
N SER A 43 8.99 6.04 -6.60
CA SER A 43 8.60 4.68 -6.17
C SER A 43 7.95 4.63 -4.78
N ILE A 44 8.38 5.51 -3.87
CA ILE A 44 7.75 5.68 -2.55
C ILE A 44 6.40 6.38 -2.72
N ASP A 45 6.36 7.43 -3.54
CA ASP A 45 5.13 8.18 -3.82
C ASP A 45 4.06 7.30 -4.49
N GLN A 46 4.45 6.40 -5.40
CA GLN A 46 3.57 5.44 -6.05
C GLN A 46 3.04 4.39 -5.07
N GLY A 47 3.86 3.93 -4.13
CA GLY A 47 3.43 3.04 -3.05
C GLY A 47 2.37 3.69 -2.17
N ILE A 48 2.62 4.94 -1.74
CA ILE A 48 1.65 5.73 -0.97
C ILE A 48 0.37 5.95 -1.80
N ALA A 49 0.48 6.26 -3.09
CA ALA A 49 -0.67 6.43 -3.97
C ALA A 49 -1.54 5.16 -4.06
N TYR A 50 -0.94 3.98 -4.20
CA TYR A 50 -1.68 2.71 -4.20
C TYR A 50 -2.38 2.43 -2.85
N VAL A 51 -1.72 2.73 -1.72
CA VAL A 51 -2.34 2.57 -0.39
C VAL A 51 -3.52 3.51 -0.23
N LEU A 52 -3.36 4.79 -0.58
CA LEU A 52 -4.44 5.77 -0.51
C LEU A 52 -5.60 5.39 -1.45
N MET A 53 -5.31 4.90 -2.66
CA MET A 53 -6.32 4.40 -3.59
C MET A 53 -7.10 3.22 -2.99
N PHE A 54 -6.41 2.27 -2.36
CA PHE A 54 -7.06 1.13 -1.73
C PHE A 54 -7.94 1.54 -0.53
N VAL A 55 -7.45 2.45 0.31
CA VAL A 55 -8.23 3.03 1.40
C VAL A 55 -9.49 3.73 0.87
N ALA A 56 -9.37 4.51 -0.21
CA ALA A 56 -10.52 5.19 -0.82
C ALA A 56 -11.56 4.21 -1.38
N LEU A 57 -11.12 3.15 -2.05
CA LEU A 57 -12.02 2.09 -2.53
C LEU A 57 -12.72 1.37 -1.37
N LEU A 58 -12.00 1.10 -0.28
CA LEU A 58 -12.58 0.47 0.90
C LEU A 58 -13.59 1.39 1.59
N LEU A 59 -13.27 2.67 1.77
CA LEU A 59 -14.17 3.65 2.38
C LEU A 59 -15.45 3.81 1.56
N THR A 60 -15.34 3.97 0.24
CA THR A 60 -16.52 4.11 -0.62
C THR A 60 -17.38 2.85 -0.63
N TYR A 61 -16.77 1.66 -0.66
CA TYR A 61 -17.50 0.39 -0.57
C TYR A 61 -18.18 0.20 0.80
N LEU A 62 -17.56 0.63 1.89
CA LEU A 62 -18.12 0.49 3.24
C LEU A 62 -19.20 1.52 3.56
N ILE A 63 -19.07 2.76 3.09
CA ILE A 63 -20.07 3.81 3.35
C ILE A 63 -21.40 3.48 2.64
N HIS A 64 -21.37 2.82 1.48
CA HIS A 64 -22.58 2.47 0.72
C HIS A 64 -23.60 1.61 1.50
N PRO A 65 -23.24 0.46 2.10
CA PRO A 65 -24.15 -0.31 2.95
C PRO A 65 -24.40 0.34 4.32
N LEU A 66 -23.47 1.13 4.86
CA LEU A 66 -23.66 1.83 6.13
C LEU A 66 -24.78 2.89 6.01
N ASP A 67 -24.77 3.69 4.94
CA ASP A 67 -25.81 4.66 4.64
C ASP A 67 -27.17 3.97 4.43
N ALA A 68 -27.21 2.93 3.59
CA ALA A 68 -28.44 2.16 3.34
C ALA A 68 -29.00 1.45 4.60
N SER A 69 -28.13 1.00 5.51
CA SER A 69 -28.55 0.43 6.79
C SER A 69 -29.09 1.48 7.75
N SER A 70 -28.59 2.71 7.68
CA SER A 70 -29.04 3.83 8.51
C SER A 70 -30.48 4.24 8.15
N TYR A 71 -30.85 4.22 6.86
CA TYR A 71 -32.23 4.46 6.42
C TYR A 71 -33.22 3.36 6.81
N ASN A 72 -32.77 2.12 7.02
CA ASN A 72 -33.65 1.02 7.46
C ASN A 72 -33.88 0.99 8.99
N PHE A 73 -33.16 1.82 9.75
CA PHE A 73 -33.23 1.88 11.21
C PHE A 73 -34.14 3.01 11.75
N PHE A 74 -34.70 3.85 10.87
CA PHE A 74 -35.70 4.88 11.16
C PHE A 74 -37.00 4.56 10.41
#